data_AF-A0A948VUD9-F1
#
_entry.id   AF-A0A948VUD9-F1
#
_cell.length_a   1.000
_cell.length_b   1.000
_cell.length_c   1.000
_cell.angle_alpha   90.00
_cell.angle_beta   90.00
_cell.angle_gamma   90.00
#
_symmetry.space_group_name_H-M   'P 1'
#
loop_
_entity.id
_entity.type
_entity.pdbx_description
1 polymer ?
#
loop_
_entity_poly.entity_id
_entity_poly.type
_entity_poly.pdbx_seq_one_letter_code
_entity_poly.pdbx_strand_id
1 'polypeptide(L)'
;NGSDAAYKLAILATLAFHREVQPEDIYHEGIAKLRSRDFQYAKELGFAIKLLAIAKQGDGSIEVRVHPVFIPEDSLLAKVDEVNNAILVEGDLVGKVLFYGQGAGGAPTSSAILADIVSAAQDIVTGVGNRIRWKLQTGQAIKPINDIVTRYYLRMNIADQPGVLSQISKVLGDHRISISSVIQKLTDKSSQTAEIVIMTHPAQEKGMRQALEEMTRLAVVREVSNFIRVEE
;
A
#
# COMPACT_ATOMS: atom_id res chain seq x y z
N ASN A 1 10.40 1.55 8.62
CA ASN A 1 9.02 1.60 9.17
C ASN A 1 8.04 2.33 8.24
N GLY A 2 8.50 3.11 7.24
CA GLY A 2 7.61 3.80 6.30
C GLY A 2 7.36 5.27 6.64
N SER A 3 8.01 5.82 7.67
CA SER A 3 7.80 7.20 8.13
C SER A 3 8.19 8.25 7.09
N ASP A 4 9.33 8.10 6.42
CA ASP A 4 9.76 9.04 5.35
C ASP A 4 8.72 9.13 4.23
N ALA A 5 8.19 7.99 3.79
CA ALA A 5 7.13 7.93 2.80
C ALA A 5 5.83 8.56 3.33
N ALA A 6 5.51 8.41 4.63
CA ALA A 6 4.33 9.04 5.24
C ALA A 6 4.46 10.58 5.26
N TYR A 7 5.61 11.13 5.63
CA TYR A 7 5.83 12.58 5.58
C TYR A 7 5.70 13.14 4.16
N LYS A 8 6.28 12.44 3.17
CA LYS A 8 6.14 12.82 1.75
C LYS A 8 4.69 12.74 1.29
N LEU A 9 3.96 11.71 1.72
CA LEU A 9 2.56 11.53 1.38
C LEU A 9 1.66 12.61 1.99
N ALA A 10 1.92 13.06 3.23
CA ALA A 10 1.16 14.13 3.87
C ALA A 10 1.20 15.42 3.03
N ILE A 11 2.39 15.78 2.53
CA ILE A 11 2.57 16.93 1.64
C ILE A 11 1.84 16.69 0.32
N LEU A 12 2.08 15.56 -0.35
CA LEU A 12 1.47 15.27 -1.65
C LEU A 12 -0.06 15.22 -1.60
N ALA A 13 -0.64 14.59 -0.58
CA ALA A 13 -2.09 14.50 -0.40
C ALA A 13 -2.70 15.88 -0.10
N THR A 14 -2.01 16.70 0.72
CA THR A 14 -2.45 18.07 0.99
C THR A 14 -2.48 18.92 -0.28
N LEU A 15 -1.45 18.79 -1.12
CA LEU A 15 -1.38 19.49 -2.40
C LEU A 15 -2.44 18.96 -3.39
N ALA A 16 -2.62 17.65 -3.49
CA ALA A 16 -3.52 17.03 -4.46
C ALA A 16 -5.00 17.26 -4.16
N PHE A 17 -5.40 17.19 -2.89
CA PHE A 17 -6.82 17.22 -2.49
C PHE A 17 -7.22 18.53 -1.81
N HIS A 18 -6.30 19.49 -1.69
CA HIS A 18 -6.52 20.77 -1.01
C HIS A 18 -7.07 20.61 0.42
N ARG A 19 -6.79 19.51 1.11
CA ARG A 19 -7.19 19.24 2.48
C ARG A 19 -5.94 18.99 3.29
N GLU A 20 -5.79 19.66 4.43
CA GLU A 20 -4.63 19.41 5.31
C GLU A 20 -4.64 17.95 5.76
N VAL A 21 -3.56 17.24 5.46
CA VAL A 21 -3.28 15.87 5.90
C VAL A 21 -2.02 15.93 6.74
N GLN A 22 -2.11 15.46 7.98
CA GLN A 22 -0.97 15.39 8.90
C GLN A 22 -0.36 13.99 8.86
N PRO A 23 0.95 13.83 9.13
CA PRO A 23 1.60 12.52 9.17
C PRO A 23 0.92 11.51 10.12
N GLU A 24 0.29 12.00 11.19
CA GLU A 24 -0.44 11.23 12.19
C GLU A 24 -1.74 10.63 11.63
N ASP A 25 -2.31 11.25 10.59
CA ASP A 25 -3.50 10.74 9.89
C ASP A 25 -3.18 9.54 8.99
N ILE A 26 -1.90 9.29 8.71
CA ILE A 26 -1.44 8.32 7.71
C ILE A 26 -1.09 7.00 8.38
N TYR A 27 -1.89 5.97 8.09
CA TYR A 27 -1.49 4.60 8.41
C TYR A 27 -0.19 4.26 7.69
N HIS A 28 0.84 3.82 8.42
CA HIS A 28 2.08 3.40 7.80
C HIS A 28 2.63 2.09 8.34
N GLU A 29 3.11 1.25 7.44
CA GLU A 29 3.74 -0.03 7.70
C GLU A 29 5.02 -0.18 6.87
N GLY A 30 6.07 -0.75 7.46
CA GLY A 30 7.34 -0.97 6.79
C GLY A 30 7.46 -2.34 6.13
N ILE A 31 8.61 -2.58 5.50
CA ILE A 31 8.92 -3.84 4.80
C ILE A 31 9.56 -4.94 5.67
N ALA A 32 9.69 -4.71 6.99
CA ALA A 32 10.50 -5.58 7.88
C ALA A 32 9.98 -7.03 8.01
N LYS A 33 8.68 -7.25 7.77
CA LYS A 33 8.05 -8.59 7.80
C LYS A 33 8.20 -9.36 6.51
N LEU A 34 8.57 -8.70 5.40
CA LEU A 34 8.75 -9.37 4.11
C LEU A 34 9.86 -10.43 4.19
N ARG A 35 9.64 -11.56 3.53
CA ARG A 35 10.61 -12.65 3.38
C ARG A 35 10.76 -12.99 1.91
N SER A 36 11.86 -13.64 1.54
CA SER A 36 12.14 -14.05 0.15
C SER A 36 11.00 -14.86 -0.47
N ARG A 37 10.28 -15.66 0.34
CA ARG A 37 9.10 -16.41 -0.10
C ARG A 37 7.97 -15.50 -0.58
N ASP A 38 7.75 -14.35 0.05
CA ASP A 38 6.70 -13.42 -0.39
C ASP A 38 6.98 -12.92 -1.81
N PHE A 39 8.25 -12.63 -2.13
CA PHE A 39 8.65 -12.24 -3.49
C PHE A 39 8.54 -13.39 -4.51
N GLN A 40 8.81 -14.62 -4.08
CA GLN A 40 8.61 -15.80 -4.94
C GLN A 40 7.14 -15.98 -5.29
N TYR A 41 6.24 -15.94 -4.29
CA TYR A 41 4.80 -16.05 -4.53
C TYR A 41 4.26 -14.86 -5.33
N ALA A 42 4.72 -13.64 -5.05
CA ALA A 42 4.34 -12.47 -5.83
C ALA A 42 4.60 -12.71 -7.31
N LYS A 43 5.83 -13.13 -7.67
CA LYS A 43 6.20 -13.43 -9.06
C LYS A 43 5.36 -14.56 -9.68
N GLU A 44 5.13 -15.64 -8.94
CA GLU A 44 4.28 -16.75 -9.42
C GLU A 44 2.84 -16.33 -9.67
N LEU A 45 2.34 -15.36 -8.88
CA LEU A 45 0.98 -14.83 -8.97
C LEU A 45 0.88 -13.65 -9.97
N GLY A 46 1.98 -13.22 -10.59
CA GLY A 46 1.99 -12.10 -11.55
C GLY A 46 2.04 -10.71 -10.89
N PHE A 47 2.61 -10.61 -9.68
CA PHE A 47 2.74 -9.37 -8.92
C PHE A 47 4.21 -9.07 -8.55
N ALA A 48 4.52 -7.78 -8.44
CA ALA A 48 5.69 -7.28 -7.73
C ALA A 48 5.30 -6.81 -6.32
N ILE A 49 6.26 -6.77 -5.40
CA ILE A 49 6.06 -6.14 -4.08
C ILE A 49 6.76 -4.79 -4.06
N LYS A 50 6.00 -3.72 -3.80
CA LYS A 50 6.54 -2.35 -3.64
C LYS A 50 6.03 -1.73 -2.35
N LEU A 51 6.83 -0.87 -1.72
CA LEU A 51 6.37 -0.01 -0.63
C LEU A 51 5.72 1.22 -1.26
N LEU A 52 4.40 1.33 -1.18
CA LEU A 52 3.68 2.43 -1.82
C LEU A 52 3.16 3.41 -0.78
N ALA A 53 3.18 4.69 -1.14
CA ALA A 53 2.49 5.77 -0.48
C ALA A 53 1.28 6.16 -1.33
N ILE A 54 0.08 5.91 -0.83
CA ILE A 54 -1.17 5.95 -1.58
C ILE A 54 -2.07 7.02 -0.98
N ALA A 55 -2.50 7.96 -1.81
CA ALA A 55 -3.55 8.91 -1.49
C ALA A 55 -4.66 8.79 -2.55
N LYS A 56 -5.90 8.53 -2.13
CA LYS A 56 -7.07 8.42 -3.02
C LYS A 56 -8.23 9.25 -2.47
N GLN A 57 -8.94 9.96 -3.33
CA GLN A 57 -10.15 10.69 -2.97
C GLN A 57 -11.37 10.00 -3.59
N GLY A 58 -12.39 9.72 -2.77
CA GLY A 58 -13.59 9.02 -3.19
C GLY A 58 -14.66 9.04 -2.11
N ASP A 59 -15.94 9.03 -2.52
CA ASP A 59 -17.09 8.97 -1.62
C ASP A 59 -17.10 10.07 -0.52
N GLY A 60 -16.57 11.26 -0.86
CA GLY A 60 -16.46 12.38 0.09
C GLY A 60 -15.36 12.22 1.15
N SER A 61 -14.51 11.21 1.02
CA SER A 61 -13.41 10.91 1.93
C SER A 61 -12.06 10.83 1.22
N ILE A 62 -10.98 10.89 2.00
CA ILE A 62 -9.61 10.73 1.52
C ILE A 62 -8.99 9.52 2.22
N GLU A 63 -8.49 8.56 1.44
CA GLU A 63 -7.64 7.48 1.92
C GLU A 63 -6.18 7.91 1.86
N VAL A 64 -5.45 7.82 2.96
CA VAL A 64 -4.00 8.06 3.01
C VAL A 64 -3.29 6.94 3.76
N ARG A 65 -2.38 6.24 3.08
CA ARG A 65 -1.70 5.07 3.65
C ARG A 65 -0.36 4.79 3.01
N VAL A 66 0.55 4.21 3.79
CA VAL A 66 1.86 3.71 3.36
C VAL A 66 1.99 2.27 3.80
N HIS A 67 2.22 1.34 2.88
CA HIS A 67 2.47 -0.06 3.26
C HIS A 67 3.06 -0.85 2.08
N PRO A 68 3.64 -2.03 2.34
CA PRO A 68 3.93 -2.98 1.26
C PRO A 68 2.65 -3.33 0.51
N VAL A 69 2.77 -3.47 -0.81
CA VAL A 69 1.67 -3.75 -1.73
C VAL A 69 2.12 -4.76 -2.75
N PHE A 70 1.26 -5.74 -3.03
CA PHE A 70 1.31 -6.52 -4.26
C PHE A 70 0.69 -5.68 -5.37
N ILE A 71 1.50 -5.37 -6.39
CA ILE A 71 1.06 -4.59 -7.55
C ILE A 71 1.31 -5.43 -8.80
N PRO A 72 0.39 -5.48 -9.78
CA PRO A 72 0.58 -6.23 -11.02
C PRO A 72 1.93 -5.95 -11.66
N GLU A 73 2.62 -6.98 -12.14
CA GLU A 73 3.95 -6.83 -12.71
C GLU A 73 3.99 -5.92 -13.94
N ASP A 74 2.86 -5.75 -14.64
CA ASP A 74 2.68 -4.88 -15.80
C ASP A 74 2.41 -3.41 -15.44
N SER A 75 2.18 -3.10 -14.17
CA SER A 75 2.00 -1.72 -13.70
C SER A 75 3.28 -0.90 -13.88
N LEU A 76 3.13 0.38 -14.25
CA LEU A 76 4.25 1.32 -14.38
C LEU A 76 5.07 1.43 -13.09
N LEU A 77 4.41 1.42 -11.93
CA LEU A 77 5.07 1.48 -10.63
C LEU A 77 5.82 0.19 -10.27
N ALA A 78 5.41 -0.95 -10.83
CA ALA A 78 6.12 -2.22 -10.64
C ALA A 78 7.51 -2.20 -11.28
N LYS A 79 7.69 -1.42 -12.35
CA LYS A 79 8.95 -1.30 -13.11
C LYS A 79 9.95 -0.29 -12.53
N VAL A 80 9.61 0.38 -11.42
CA VAL A 80 10.46 1.38 -10.78
C VAL A 80 11.42 0.67 -9.83
N ASP A 81 12.68 0.56 -10.23
CA ASP A 81 13.70 -0.20 -9.50
C ASP A 81 14.81 0.69 -8.93
N GLU A 82 15.57 0.06 -8.02
CA GLU A 82 16.72 0.63 -7.32
C GLU A 82 16.37 1.87 -6.46
N VAL A 83 17.13 2.95 -6.63
CA VAL A 83 17.05 4.19 -5.85
C VAL A 83 16.15 5.24 -6.49
N ASN A 84 15.47 4.87 -7.59
CA ASN A 84 14.57 5.77 -8.28
C ASN A 84 13.23 5.84 -7.55
N ASN A 85 12.66 7.03 -7.53
CA ASN A 85 11.31 7.26 -7.06
C ASN A 85 10.39 7.49 -8.26
N ALA A 86 9.13 7.14 -8.08
CA ALA A 86 8.09 7.50 -9.02
C ALA A 86 6.84 7.98 -8.29
N ILE A 87 6.14 8.92 -8.92
CA ILE A 87 4.85 9.44 -8.47
C ILE A 87 3.88 9.27 -9.64
N LEU A 88 2.87 8.42 -9.44
CA LEU A 88 1.76 8.26 -10.38
C LEU A 88 0.61 9.14 -9.89
N VAL A 89 0.20 10.11 -10.71
CA VAL A 89 -0.97 10.96 -10.46
C VAL A 89 -2.05 10.59 -11.45
N GLU A 90 -3.27 10.40 -10.96
CA GLU A 90 -4.45 10.15 -11.79
C GLU A 90 -5.42 11.31 -11.65
N GLY A 91 -5.69 12.00 -12.76
CA GLY A 91 -6.66 13.08 -12.83
C GLY A 91 -7.83 12.72 -13.74
N ASP A 92 -8.97 13.38 -13.52
CA ASP A 92 -10.24 13.17 -14.23
C ASP A 92 -10.12 13.33 -15.76
N LEU A 93 -9.41 14.36 -16.23
CA LEU A 93 -9.25 14.66 -17.66
C LEU A 93 -7.91 14.22 -18.24
N VAL A 94 -6.83 14.33 -17.45
CA VAL A 94 -5.47 14.01 -17.91
C VAL A 94 -5.16 12.51 -17.85
N GLY A 95 -5.95 11.74 -17.09
CA GLY A 95 -5.70 10.33 -16.84
C GLY A 95 -4.44 10.13 -16.00
N LYS A 96 -3.69 9.06 -16.30
CA LYS A 96 -2.49 8.65 -15.54
C LYS A 96 -1.23 9.36 -16.04
N VAL A 97 -0.56 10.09 -15.15
CA VAL A 97 0.72 10.77 -15.39
C VAL A 97 1.77 10.23 -14.42
N LEU A 98 2.90 9.76 -14.95
CA LEU A 98 4.01 9.23 -14.16
C LEU A 98 5.18 10.22 -14.16
N PHE A 99 5.60 10.64 -12.98
CA PHE A 99 6.86 11.34 -12.76
C PHE A 99 7.88 10.33 -12.24
N TYR A 100 9.05 10.23 -12.88
CA TYR A 100 10.09 9.25 -12.55
C TYR A 100 11.45 9.93 -12.49
N GLY A 101 12.25 9.61 -11.47
CA GLY A 101 13.62 10.10 -11.34
C GLY A 101 14.25 9.82 -9.98
N GLN A 102 15.46 10.34 -9.78
CA GLN A 102 16.15 10.22 -8.50
C GLN A 102 15.46 11.11 -7.45
N GLY A 103 14.96 10.50 -6.37
CA GLY A 103 14.29 11.24 -5.29
C GLY A 103 15.17 11.50 -4.06
N ALA A 104 16.46 11.21 -4.15
CA ALA A 104 17.46 11.49 -3.11
C ALA A 104 18.83 11.73 -3.76
N GLY A 105 19.69 12.49 -3.08
CA GLY A 105 21.04 12.83 -3.53
C GLY A 105 21.30 14.34 -3.56
N GLY A 106 22.54 14.75 -3.33
CA GLY A 106 22.88 16.17 -3.20
C GLY A 106 22.55 17.01 -4.44
N ALA A 107 22.85 16.49 -5.64
CA ALA A 107 22.59 17.20 -6.89
C ALA A 107 21.09 17.30 -7.23
N PRO A 108 20.28 16.20 -7.22
CA PRO A 108 18.83 16.29 -7.42
C PRO A 108 18.14 17.25 -6.43
N THR A 109 18.49 17.19 -5.15
CA THR A 109 17.92 18.08 -4.13
C THR A 109 18.32 19.55 -4.36
N SER A 110 19.58 19.81 -4.70
CA SER A 110 20.05 21.18 -4.99
C SER A 110 19.34 21.78 -6.19
N SER A 111 19.04 20.97 -7.21
CA SER A 111 18.30 21.44 -8.38
C SER A 111 16.89 21.93 -8.04
N ALA A 112 16.17 21.24 -7.15
CA ALA A 112 14.85 21.67 -6.69
C ALA A 112 14.92 22.98 -5.89
N ILE A 113 15.89 23.09 -4.97
CA ILE A 113 16.11 24.31 -4.17
C ILE A 113 16.41 25.51 -5.08
N LEU A 114 17.29 25.34 -6.08
CA LEU A 114 17.64 26.42 -7.00
C LEU A 114 16.44 26.86 -7.85
N ALA A 115 15.59 25.92 -8.29
CA ALA A 115 14.38 26.26 -9.04
C ALA A 115 13.43 27.15 -8.23
N ASP A 116 13.21 26.82 -6.95
CA ASP A 116 12.37 27.61 -6.06
C ASP A 116 12.97 29.00 -5.77
N ILE A 117 14.29 29.10 -5.57
CA ILE A 117 14.98 30.39 -5.39
C ILE A 117 14.82 31.27 -6.63
N VAL A 118 15.01 30.72 -7.83
CA VAL A 118 14.87 31.46 -9.09
C VAL A 118 13.42 31.92 -9.29
N SER A 119 12.45 31.04 -9.02
CA SER A 119 11.02 31.37 -9.07
C SER A 119 10.66 32.52 -8.12
N ALA A 120 11.11 32.46 -6.87
CA ALA A 120 10.91 33.51 -5.88
C ALA A 120 11.57 34.84 -6.29
N ALA A 121 12.78 34.80 -6.84
CA ALA A 121 13.46 36.00 -7.35
C ALA A 121 12.69 36.65 -8.51
N GLN A 122 12.16 35.85 -9.44
CA GLN A 122 11.33 36.34 -10.54
C GLN A 122 10.03 36.99 -10.03
N ASP A 123 9.39 36.40 -9.03
CA ASP A 123 8.18 36.94 -8.41
C ASP A 123 8.40 38.29 -7.74
N ILE A 124 9.55 38.47 -7.08
CA ILE A 124 9.97 39.75 -6.49
C ILE A 124 10.20 40.80 -7.59
N VAL A 125 10.98 40.45 -8.63
CA VAL A 125 11.32 41.38 -9.72
C VAL A 125 10.09 41.81 -10.51
N THR A 126 9.14 40.90 -10.73
CA THR A 126 7.91 41.19 -11.48
C THR A 126 6.81 41.83 -10.64
N GLY A 127 7.01 41.98 -9.32
CA GLY A 127 6.03 42.58 -8.41
C GLY A 127 4.76 41.76 -8.23
N VAL A 128 4.77 40.48 -8.62
CA VAL A 128 3.59 39.59 -8.56
C VAL A 128 3.36 39.07 -7.13
N GLY A 129 4.39 39.10 -6.28
CA GLY A 129 4.32 38.49 -4.94
C GLY A 129 4.13 36.98 -5.06
N ASN A 130 3.43 36.34 -4.11
CA ASN A 130 3.18 34.90 -4.18
C ASN A 130 2.17 34.57 -5.29
N ARG A 131 2.62 33.91 -6.37
CA ARG A 131 1.78 33.47 -7.48
C ARG A 131 0.71 32.46 -7.08
N ILE A 132 0.97 31.65 -6.05
CA ILE A 132 0.09 30.54 -5.72
C ILE A 132 -0.78 30.87 -4.50
N ARG A 133 -2.08 31.06 -4.75
CA ARG A 133 -3.09 31.21 -3.70
C ARG A 133 -3.77 29.87 -3.46
N TRP A 134 -3.26 29.13 -2.48
CA TRP A 134 -3.86 27.88 -2.02
C TRP A 134 -4.89 28.19 -0.94
N LYS A 135 -6.07 27.58 -1.04
CA LYS A 135 -7.06 27.58 0.03
C LYS A 135 -7.37 26.15 0.40
N LEU A 136 -7.15 25.83 1.67
CA LEU A 136 -7.56 24.54 2.21
C LEU A 136 -9.08 24.46 2.23
N GLN A 137 -9.59 23.32 1.78
CA GLN A 137 -10.98 22.94 1.87
C GLN A 137 -11.22 22.19 3.18
N THR A 138 -12.33 22.52 3.82
CA THR A 138 -12.81 21.83 5.02
C THR A 138 -13.94 20.88 4.65
N GLY A 139 -14.07 19.76 5.37
CA GLY A 139 -15.24 18.89 5.28
C GLY A 139 -14.99 17.50 4.67
N GLN A 140 -13.84 17.27 4.06
CA GLN A 140 -13.44 15.93 3.64
C GLN A 140 -12.79 15.19 4.82
N ALA A 141 -13.39 14.05 5.18
CA ALA A 141 -12.89 13.19 6.24
C ALA A 141 -11.75 12.31 5.74
N ILE A 142 -10.74 12.11 6.59
CA ILE A 142 -9.71 11.10 6.33
C ILE A 142 -10.27 9.75 6.75
N LYS A 143 -10.27 8.80 5.83
CA LYS A 143 -10.85 7.48 6.01
C LYS A 143 -9.90 6.61 6.84
N PRO A 144 -10.36 6.03 7.97
CA PRO A 144 -9.54 5.13 8.76
C PRO A 144 -9.11 3.91 7.93
N ILE A 145 -7.91 3.37 8.21
CA ILE A 145 -7.40 2.17 7.54
C ILE A 145 -8.38 0.99 7.60
N ASN A 146 -9.11 0.86 8.70
CA ASN A 146 -10.08 -0.21 8.93
C ASN A 146 -11.28 -0.17 7.97
N ASP A 147 -11.56 0.98 7.35
CA ASP A 147 -12.71 1.16 6.45
C ASP A 147 -12.32 1.06 4.98
N ILE A 148 -11.02 0.87 4.70
CA ILE A 148 -10.53 0.69 3.33
C ILE A 148 -10.95 -0.68 2.82
N VAL A 149 -11.35 -0.70 1.55
CA VAL A 149 -11.72 -1.92 0.83
C VAL A 149 -10.67 -2.17 -0.23
N THR A 150 -9.96 -3.29 -0.11
CA THR A 150 -8.93 -3.70 -1.07
C THR A 150 -8.79 -5.22 -1.08
N ARG A 151 -7.95 -5.74 -1.97
CA ARG A 151 -7.64 -7.18 -2.05
C ARG A 151 -6.48 -7.51 -1.12
N TYR A 152 -6.37 -8.77 -0.70
CA TYR A 152 -5.37 -9.20 0.26
C TYR A 152 -4.67 -10.47 -0.16
N TYR A 153 -3.38 -10.52 0.13
CA TYR A 153 -2.51 -11.69 0.12
C TYR A 153 -2.26 -12.12 1.57
N LEU A 154 -2.45 -13.39 1.85
CA LEU A 154 -2.23 -14.01 3.14
C LEU A 154 -1.32 -15.23 2.97
N ARG A 155 -0.23 -15.30 3.72
CA ARG A 155 0.66 -16.46 3.79
C ARG A 155 0.69 -17.00 5.21
N MET A 156 0.42 -18.29 5.36
CA MET A 156 0.36 -18.96 6.65
C MET A 156 1.11 -20.28 6.63
N ASN A 157 1.73 -20.60 7.75
CA ASN A 157 2.17 -21.96 8.06
C ASN A 157 1.03 -22.67 8.80
N ILE A 158 0.63 -23.82 8.28
CA ILE A 158 -0.51 -24.60 8.77
C ILE A 158 -0.11 -26.06 9.00
N ALA A 159 -0.89 -26.78 9.81
CA ALA A 159 -0.78 -28.23 9.92
C ALA A 159 -1.10 -28.91 8.57
N ASP A 160 -0.32 -29.91 8.19
CA ASP A 160 -0.57 -30.72 6.99
C ASP A 160 -1.55 -31.85 7.30
N GLN A 161 -2.84 -31.50 7.41
CA GLN A 161 -3.91 -32.46 7.66
C GLN A 161 -5.21 -32.09 6.92
N PRO A 162 -6.09 -33.08 6.64
CA PRO A 162 -7.39 -32.80 6.02
C PRO A 162 -8.25 -31.83 6.84
N GLY A 163 -9.05 -31.02 6.15
CA GLY A 163 -10.02 -30.10 6.78
C GLY A 163 -9.47 -28.74 7.23
N VAL A 164 -8.15 -28.51 7.14
CA VAL A 164 -7.54 -27.22 7.52
C VAL A 164 -8.05 -26.06 6.66
N LEU A 165 -8.06 -26.24 5.33
CA LEU A 165 -8.60 -25.24 4.41
C LEU A 165 -10.09 -24.97 4.69
N SER A 166 -10.87 -25.99 5.06
CA SER A 166 -12.29 -25.78 5.40
C SER A 166 -12.47 -24.88 6.62
N GLN A 167 -11.60 -24.99 7.63
CA GLN A 167 -11.66 -24.15 8.83
C GLN A 167 -11.28 -22.70 8.48
N ILE A 168 -10.21 -22.51 7.70
CA ILE A 168 -9.75 -21.19 7.26
C ILE A 168 -10.82 -20.51 6.39
N SER A 169 -11.35 -21.23 5.39
CA SER A 169 -12.41 -20.72 4.51
C SER A 169 -13.69 -20.41 5.26
N LYS A 170 -14.01 -21.16 6.32
CA LYS A 170 -15.14 -20.85 7.19
C LYS A 170 -14.95 -19.51 7.89
N VAL A 171 -13.79 -19.27 8.53
CA VAL A 171 -13.50 -17.99 9.18
C VAL A 171 -13.61 -16.84 8.16
N LEU A 172 -12.98 -16.97 6.98
CA LEU A 172 -13.11 -15.95 5.93
C LEU A 172 -14.57 -15.72 5.52
N GLY A 173 -15.35 -16.79 5.33
CA GLY A 173 -16.76 -16.71 4.97
C GLY A 173 -17.64 -16.06 6.03
N ASP A 174 -17.40 -16.35 7.31
CA ASP A 174 -18.13 -15.77 8.45
C ASP A 174 -17.90 -14.25 8.53
N HIS A 175 -16.73 -13.76 8.09
CA HIS A 175 -16.39 -12.34 7.93
C HIS A 175 -16.72 -11.77 6.53
N ARG A 176 -17.46 -12.51 5.69
CA ARG A 176 -17.87 -12.13 4.33
C ARG A 176 -16.72 -11.83 3.36
N ILE A 177 -15.61 -12.54 3.51
CA ILE A 177 -14.44 -12.40 2.64
C ILE A 177 -14.44 -13.55 1.62
N SER A 178 -14.52 -13.20 0.34
CA SER A 178 -14.41 -14.17 -0.74
C SER A 178 -12.95 -14.45 -1.10
N ILE A 179 -12.64 -15.72 -1.34
CA ILE A 179 -11.33 -16.17 -1.78
C ILE A 179 -11.27 -16.10 -3.32
N SER A 180 -10.22 -15.48 -3.83
CA SER A 180 -9.92 -15.41 -5.26
C SER A 180 -9.03 -16.56 -5.72
N SER A 181 -8.04 -16.95 -4.91
CA SER A 181 -7.19 -18.12 -5.20
C SER A 181 -6.57 -18.69 -3.93
N VAL A 182 -6.22 -19.98 -3.99
CA VAL A 182 -5.51 -20.70 -2.92
C VAL A 182 -4.40 -21.52 -3.54
N ILE A 183 -3.21 -21.44 -2.94
CA ILE A 183 -2.05 -22.25 -3.29
C ILE A 183 -1.54 -22.91 -2.01
N GLN A 184 -1.43 -24.24 -2.00
CA GLN A 184 -0.78 -24.97 -0.92
C GLN A 184 0.50 -25.60 -1.46
N LYS A 185 1.64 -25.30 -0.85
CA LYS A 185 2.97 -25.78 -1.23
C LYS A 185 3.80 -26.13 0.00
N LEU A 186 5.02 -26.63 -0.25
CA LEU A 186 6.07 -26.84 0.74
C LEU A 186 5.60 -27.66 1.95
N THR A 187 5.07 -28.85 1.68
CA THR A 187 4.76 -29.83 2.71
C THR A 187 6.05 -30.41 3.30
N ASP A 188 6.25 -30.15 4.58
CA ASP A 188 7.32 -30.75 5.37
C ASP A 188 6.78 -31.93 6.15
N LYS A 189 7.13 -33.13 5.67
CA LYS A 189 6.71 -34.39 6.30
C LYS A 189 7.30 -34.60 7.69
N SER A 190 8.42 -33.96 8.00
CA SER A 190 9.08 -34.09 9.31
C SER A 190 8.40 -33.26 10.39
N SER A 191 7.97 -32.04 10.05
CA SER A 191 7.23 -31.15 10.96
C SER A 191 5.70 -31.27 10.84
N GLN A 192 5.21 -32.05 9.86
CA GLN A 192 3.78 -32.16 9.51
C GLN A 192 3.13 -30.79 9.27
N THR A 193 3.85 -29.92 8.55
CA THR A 193 3.36 -28.58 8.20
C THR A 193 3.30 -28.38 6.69
N ALA A 194 2.42 -27.48 6.27
CA ALA A 194 2.33 -27.00 4.90
C ALA A 194 2.27 -25.47 4.90
N GLU A 195 2.68 -24.86 3.80
CA GLU A 195 2.48 -23.43 3.59
C GLU A 195 1.25 -23.22 2.70
N ILE A 196 0.35 -22.36 3.16
CA ILE A 196 -0.82 -21.95 2.37
C ILE A 196 -0.76 -20.46 2.08
N VAL A 197 -1.05 -20.14 0.83
CA VAL A 197 -1.19 -18.79 0.31
C VAL A 197 -2.61 -18.60 -0.17
N ILE A 198 -3.25 -17.52 0.26
CA ILE A 198 -4.61 -17.17 -0.10
C ILE A 198 -4.60 -15.74 -0.66
N MET A 199 -5.23 -15.56 -1.82
CA MET A 199 -5.62 -14.24 -2.30
C MET A 199 -7.12 -14.05 -2.12
N THR A 200 -7.53 -12.86 -1.73
CA THR A 200 -8.95 -12.50 -1.58
C THR A 200 -9.45 -11.65 -2.74
N HIS A 201 -10.77 -11.62 -2.91
CA HIS A 201 -11.46 -10.50 -3.56
C HIS A 201 -11.42 -9.25 -2.65
N PRO A 202 -11.86 -8.07 -3.15
CA PRO A 202 -11.95 -6.88 -2.32
C PRO A 202 -12.78 -7.12 -1.05
N ALA A 203 -12.21 -6.78 0.10
CA ALA A 203 -12.86 -6.89 1.41
C ALA A 203 -12.49 -5.69 2.28
N GLN A 204 -13.30 -5.39 3.29
CA GLN A 204 -12.99 -4.33 4.24
C GLN A 204 -11.86 -4.77 5.18
N GLU A 205 -10.87 -3.89 5.39
CA GLU A 205 -9.70 -4.13 6.24
C GLU A 205 -10.09 -4.60 7.65
N LYS A 206 -11.12 -3.99 8.24
CA LYS A 206 -11.65 -4.40 9.55
C LYS A 206 -12.01 -5.88 9.59
N GLY A 207 -12.75 -6.36 8.59
CA GLY A 207 -13.16 -7.76 8.50
C GLY A 207 -11.97 -8.69 8.32
N MET A 208 -10.99 -8.29 7.49
CA MET A 208 -9.74 -9.05 7.36
C MET A 208 -8.98 -9.15 8.67
N ARG A 209 -8.83 -8.06 9.42
CA ARG A 209 -8.12 -8.07 10.70
C ARG A 209 -8.80 -8.96 11.72
N GLN A 210 -10.13 -8.89 11.81
CA GLN A 210 -10.92 -9.78 12.68
C GLN A 210 -10.76 -11.25 12.27
N ALA A 211 -10.81 -11.56 10.97
CA ALA A 211 -10.58 -12.90 10.46
C ALA A 211 -9.16 -13.41 10.78
N LEU A 212 -8.13 -12.55 10.69
CA LEU A 212 -6.75 -12.92 11.05
C LEU A 212 -6.62 -13.23 12.54
N GLU A 213 -7.20 -12.40 13.41
CA GLU A 213 -7.23 -12.64 14.86
C GLU A 213 -7.94 -13.95 15.20
N GLU A 214 -9.01 -14.30 14.49
CA GLU A 214 -9.69 -15.58 14.67
C GLU A 214 -8.87 -16.76 14.12
N MET A 215 -8.26 -16.62 12.94
CA MET A 215 -7.41 -17.65 12.35
C MET A 215 -6.20 -17.99 13.22
N THR A 216 -5.57 -17.01 13.86
CA THR A 216 -4.44 -17.25 14.79
C THR A 216 -4.81 -18.09 16.02
N ARG A 217 -6.11 -18.22 16.33
CA ARG A 217 -6.62 -19.06 17.44
C ARG A 217 -6.95 -20.47 16.99
N LEU A 218 -6.97 -20.74 15.69
CA LEU A 218 -7.20 -22.08 15.18
C LEU A 218 -5.98 -22.95 15.46
N ALA A 219 -6.18 -24.12 16.10
CA ALA A 219 -5.09 -25.06 16.39
C ALA A 219 -4.34 -25.54 15.14
N VAL A 220 -4.98 -25.43 13.96
CA VAL A 220 -4.41 -25.81 12.67
C VAL A 220 -3.51 -24.75 12.05
N VAL A 221 -3.57 -23.50 12.51
CA VAL A 221 -2.69 -22.41 12.05
C VAL A 221 -1.52 -22.31 13.01
N ARG A 222 -0.31 -22.55 12.51
CA ARG A 222 0.92 -22.45 13.30
C ARG A 222 1.41 -21.01 13.36
N GLU A 223 1.35 -20.32 12.23
CA GLU A 223 1.82 -18.94 12.11
C GLU A 223 1.09 -18.25 10.96
N VAL A 224 0.68 -17.00 11.16
CA VAL A 224 0.37 -16.07 10.07
C VAL A 224 1.66 -15.37 9.67
N SER A 225 2.34 -15.91 8.66
CA SER A 225 3.68 -15.44 8.27
C SER A 225 3.65 -14.08 7.58
N ASN A 226 2.62 -13.77 6.78
CA ASN A 226 2.49 -12.43 6.19
C ASN A 226 1.06 -12.08 5.76
N PHE A 227 0.75 -10.78 5.78
CA PHE A 227 -0.52 -10.19 5.35
C PHE A 227 -0.21 -8.89 4.59
N ILE A 228 -0.49 -8.88 3.28
CA ILE A 228 -0.13 -7.77 2.39
C ILE A 228 -1.34 -7.38 1.55
N ARG A 229 -1.53 -6.08 1.34
CA ARG A 229 -2.60 -5.53 0.49
C ARG A 229 -2.22 -5.66 -0.98
N VAL A 230 -3.20 -5.81 -1.85
CA VAL A 230 -3.02 -5.89 -3.31
C VAL A 230 -3.71 -4.69 -3.94
N GLU A 231 -3.00 -3.94 -4.77
CA GLU A 231 -3.54 -2.79 -5.51
C GLU A 231 -3.38 -3.03 -7.02
N GLU A 232 -4.22 -2.39 -7.82
CA GLU A 232 -4.26 -2.48 -9.28
C GLU A 232 -3.81 -1.17 -9.93
#